data_AF-A0A369HCZ1-F1
#
_entry.id   AF-A0A369HCZ1-F1
#
_cell.length_a   1.000
_cell.length_b   1.000
_cell.length_c   1.000
_cell.angle_alpha   90.00
_cell.angle_beta   90.00
_cell.angle_gamma   90.00
#
_symmetry.space_group_name_H-M   'P 1'
#
loop_
_entity.id
_entity.type
_entity.pdbx_description
1 polymer ?
#
loop_
_entity_poly.entity_id
_entity_poly.type
_entity_poly.pdbx_seq_one_letter_code
_entity_poly.pdbx_strand_id
1 'polypeptide(L)'
;MRPTQALLVGRYRHLKLTTKDVNKGFYKGNRTGAMGRHTKWGGYQIDWARVRTYVVPENLEAFKVALLRAALLTPFVSHEVTVRSGEYKGLRKGPQSPLLYLEQWKLYNGVD
;
A
#
# COMPACT_ATOMS: atom_id res chain seq x y z
N MET A 1 7.46 -33.56 28.33
CA MET A 1 7.67 -32.75 27.11
C MET A 1 9.12 -32.29 27.09
N ARG A 2 9.89 -32.54 26.03
CA ARG A 2 11.28 -32.08 25.91
C ARG A 2 11.33 -30.80 25.04
N PRO A 3 12.02 -29.73 25.45
CA PRO A 3 12.17 -28.54 24.63
C PRO A 3 12.99 -28.85 23.37
N THR A 4 12.73 -28.13 22.29
CA THR A 4 13.50 -28.21 21.04
C THR A 4 14.95 -27.78 21.25
N GLN A 5 15.88 -28.31 20.45
CA GLN A 5 17.33 -28.11 20.61
C GLN A 5 17.76 -26.63 20.70
N ALA A 6 17.05 -25.73 20.02
CA ALA A 6 17.30 -24.29 20.03
C ALA A 6 16.95 -23.60 21.37
N LEU A 7 16.04 -24.19 22.15
CA LEU A 7 15.58 -23.67 23.44
C LEU A 7 16.38 -24.22 24.63
N LEU A 8 17.40 -25.05 24.36
CA LEU A 8 18.35 -25.45 25.41
C LEU A 8 19.09 -24.20 25.91
N VAL A 9 19.21 -24.08 27.24
CA VAL A 9 19.70 -22.89 27.95
C VAL A 9 21.00 -22.31 27.38
N GLY A 10 21.93 -23.16 26.91
CA GLY A 10 23.19 -22.73 26.30
C GLY A 10 23.06 -22.13 24.89
N ARG A 11 22.04 -22.52 24.12
CA ARG A 11 21.80 -22.02 22.74
C ARG A 11 20.83 -20.85 22.71
N TYR A 12 19.85 -20.83 23.61
CA TYR A 12 18.84 -19.76 23.69
C TYR A 12 19.48 -18.38 23.94
N ARG A 13 20.56 -18.31 24.73
CA ARG A 13 21.29 -17.05 25.02
C ARG A 13 21.95 -16.39 23.80
N HIS A 14 22.14 -17.13 22.71
CA HIS A 14 22.72 -16.60 21.47
C HIS A 14 21.65 -16.16 20.45
N LEU A 15 20.37 -16.36 20.76
CA LEU A 15 19.29 -15.87 19.93
C LEU A 15 19.12 -14.35 20.08
N LYS A 16 18.59 -13.71 19.04
CA LYS A 16 18.30 -12.27 19.08
C LYS A 16 17.20 -11.97 20.09
N LEU A 17 17.48 -11.05 21.00
CA LEU A 17 16.53 -10.62 22.01
C LEU A 17 15.26 -10.01 21.40
N THR A 18 14.13 -10.45 21.93
CA THR A 18 12.78 -9.99 21.63
C THR A 18 12.17 -9.33 22.85
N THR A 19 11.05 -8.62 22.65
CA THR A 19 10.35 -7.90 23.72
C THR A 19 9.73 -8.81 24.78
N LYS A 20 9.72 -10.14 24.55
CA LYS A 20 9.10 -11.12 25.44
C LYS A 20 10.11 -11.95 26.22
N ASP A 21 11.40 -11.80 25.92
CA ASP A 21 12.47 -12.55 26.60
C ASP A 21 12.91 -11.88 27.91
N VAL A 22 12.75 -10.57 28.01
CA VAL A 22 13.17 -9.75 29.16
C VAL A 22 12.10 -8.75 29.55
N ASN A 23 12.15 -8.30 30.80
CA ASN A 23 11.19 -7.33 31.35
C ASN A 23 11.74 -5.88 31.29
N LYS A 24 11.29 -5.03 32.22
CA LYS A 24 11.64 -3.62 32.46
C LYS A 24 12.94 -3.13 31.77
N GLY A 25 12.82 -2.09 30.97
CA GLY A 25 13.95 -1.36 30.37
C GLY A 25 14.27 -1.74 28.93
N PHE A 26 13.89 -2.93 28.47
CA PHE A 26 14.02 -3.30 27.06
C PHE A 26 12.76 -2.96 26.27
N TYR A 27 12.85 -1.91 25.44
CA TYR A 27 11.81 -1.56 24.48
C TYR A 27 12.30 -1.76 23.04
N LYS A 28 11.50 -2.42 22.21
CA LYS A 28 11.77 -2.62 20.79
C LYS A 28 10.47 -2.42 20.00
N GLY A 29 10.48 -1.48 19.07
CA GLY A 29 9.30 -1.11 18.27
C GLY A 29 9.02 -2.06 17.09
N ASN A 30 7.81 -1.97 16.55
CA ASN A 30 7.31 -2.79 15.43
C ASN A 30 7.18 -2.00 14.12
N ARG A 31 7.99 -0.95 13.94
CA ARG A 31 7.98 -0.09 12.73
C ARG A 31 6.62 0.57 12.42
N THR A 32 5.84 0.88 13.45
CA THR A 32 4.58 1.63 13.30
C THR A 32 4.79 3.08 12.85
N GLY A 33 6.01 3.59 12.95
CA GLY A 33 6.38 4.97 12.63
C GLY A 33 6.16 5.93 13.81
N ALA A 34 6.80 7.10 13.77
CA ALA A 34 6.67 8.13 14.79
C ALA A 34 5.51 9.08 14.45
N MET A 35 4.38 8.95 15.15
CA MET A 35 3.17 9.75 14.93
C MET A 35 3.16 11.07 15.70
N GLY A 36 4.32 11.49 16.22
CA GLY A 36 4.41 12.59 17.17
C GLY A 36 5.73 12.58 17.94
N ARG A 37 5.71 13.11 19.16
CA ARG A 37 6.89 13.25 20.03
C ARG A 37 6.60 12.92 21.49
N HIS A 38 7.61 12.42 22.19
CA HIS A 38 7.57 12.31 23.65
C HIS A 38 7.65 13.69 24.30
N THR A 39 6.99 13.84 25.45
CA THR A 39 7.05 15.04 26.30
C THR A 39 8.10 14.85 27.40
N LYS A 40 8.54 15.95 28.03
CA LYS A 40 9.54 15.89 29.11
C LYS A 40 9.09 15.06 30.33
N TRP A 41 7.78 14.86 30.50
CA TRP A 41 7.19 14.15 31.62
C TRP A 41 6.74 12.71 31.27
N GLY A 42 7.20 12.16 30.13
CA GLY A 42 6.89 10.79 29.73
C GLY A 42 5.56 10.60 28.98
N GLY A 43 4.77 11.66 28.79
CA GLY A 43 3.61 11.65 27.90
C GLY A 43 3.99 11.64 26.41
N TYR A 44 3.01 11.53 25.52
CA TYR A 44 3.20 11.56 24.07
C TYR A 44 2.23 12.56 23.42
N GLN A 45 2.73 13.45 22.56
CA GLN A 45 1.95 14.43 21.82
C GLN A 45 1.89 14.04 20.34
N ILE A 46 0.68 13.86 19.81
CA ILE A 46 0.42 13.46 18.42
C ILE A 46 0.65 14.65 17.49
N ASP A 47 1.35 14.41 16.37
CA ASP A 47 1.48 15.33 15.24
C ASP A 47 0.58 14.82 14.10
N TRP A 48 -0.58 15.44 13.93
CA TRP A 48 -1.59 15.01 12.95
C TRP A 48 -1.09 15.05 11.50
N ALA A 49 -0.09 15.88 11.18
CA ALA A 49 0.51 15.90 9.84
C ALA A 49 1.30 14.62 9.51
N ARG A 50 1.68 13.83 10.53
CA ARG A 50 2.39 12.55 10.37
C ARG A 50 1.47 11.33 10.45
N VAL A 51 0.21 11.55 10.85
CA VAL A 51 -0.78 10.48 10.95
C VAL A 51 -1.21 10.08 9.53
N ARG A 52 -1.05 8.80 9.20
CA ARG A 52 -1.43 8.28 7.88
C ARG A 52 -2.94 8.11 7.81
N THR A 53 -3.55 8.64 6.77
CA THR A 53 -4.97 8.42 6.40
C THR A 53 -5.05 7.62 5.10
N TYR A 54 -6.08 6.79 4.98
CA TYR A 54 -6.40 6.10 3.73
C TYR A 54 -7.64 6.77 3.13
N VAL A 55 -7.45 7.53 2.05
CA VAL A 55 -8.54 8.28 1.41
C VAL A 55 -9.39 7.32 0.59
N VAL A 56 -10.65 7.21 0.96
CA VAL A 56 -11.65 6.42 0.23
C VAL A 56 -12.37 7.36 -0.74
N PRO A 57 -12.44 7.05 -2.05
CA PRO A 57 -13.20 7.86 -3.01
C PRO A 57 -14.68 7.92 -2.65
N GLU A 58 -15.31 9.06 -2.91
CA GLU A 58 -16.75 9.22 -2.73
C GLU A 58 -17.52 8.38 -3.76
N ASN A 59 -18.76 8.00 -3.42
CA ASN A 59 -19.70 7.28 -4.30
C ASN A 59 -19.20 5.92 -4.82
N LEU A 60 -18.34 5.23 -4.05
CA LEU A 60 -17.81 3.91 -4.43
C LEU A 60 -18.91 2.86 -4.70
N GLU A 61 -19.98 2.88 -3.90
CA GLU A 61 -21.15 1.99 -4.05
C GLU A 61 -21.92 2.21 -5.38
N ALA A 62 -21.82 3.41 -5.95
CA ALA A 62 -22.49 3.79 -7.20
C ALA A 62 -21.54 3.80 -8.40
N PHE A 63 -20.27 3.41 -8.24
CA PHE A 63 -19.28 3.45 -9.30
C PHE A 63 -19.60 2.43 -10.40
N LYS A 64 -20.36 2.87 -11.40
CA LYS A 64 -20.70 2.14 -12.62
C LYS A 64 -19.88 2.69 -13.77
N VAL A 65 -19.14 1.83 -14.49
CA VAL A 65 -18.43 2.28 -15.69
C VAL A 65 -19.46 2.49 -16.80
N ALA A 66 -19.51 3.71 -17.33
CA ALA A 66 -20.50 4.14 -18.32
C ALA A 66 -20.58 3.27 -19.60
N LEU A 67 -19.55 2.47 -19.88
CA LEU A 67 -19.48 1.65 -21.09
C LEU A 67 -20.31 0.35 -21.02
N LEU A 68 -20.77 -0.04 -19.83
CA LEU A 68 -21.71 -1.15 -19.63
C LEU A 68 -22.80 -0.66 -18.68
N ARG A 69 -24.00 -0.39 -19.22
CA ARG A 69 -25.17 0.21 -18.54
C ARG A 69 -25.63 -0.44 -17.22
N ALA A 70 -24.94 -1.47 -16.70
CA ALA A 70 -25.27 -2.12 -15.43
C ALA A 70 -24.07 -2.63 -14.60
N ALA A 71 -22.81 -2.41 -15.01
CA ALA A 71 -21.68 -3.05 -14.33
C ALA A 71 -21.03 -2.14 -13.27
N LEU A 72 -21.24 -2.47 -11.99
CA LEU A 72 -20.36 -2.04 -10.89
C LEU A 72 -18.93 -2.51 -11.20
N LEU A 73 -17.90 -1.69 -10.96
CA LEU A 73 -16.54 -2.22 -10.97
C LEU A 73 -16.39 -3.25 -9.85
N THR A 74 -16.00 -4.46 -10.23
CA THR A 74 -15.67 -5.54 -9.30
C THR A 74 -14.23 -5.97 -9.53
N PRO A 75 -13.59 -6.67 -8.56
CA PRO A 75 -12.25 -7.21 -8.76
C PRO A 75 -12.18 -8.35 -9.80
N PHE A 76 -13.29 -8.70 -10.43
CA PHE A 76 -13.39 -9.80 -11.39
C PHE A 76 -13.86 -9.30 -12.76
N VAL A 77 -13.50 -10.06 -13.79
CA VAL A 77 -13.93 -9.85 -15.17
C VAL A 77 -14.55 -11.16 -15.65
N SER A 78 -15.63 -11.08 -16.44
CA SER A 78 -16.24 -12.27 -17.06
C SER A 78 -15.24 -12.98 -17.96
N HIS A 79 -15.26 -14.32 -17.96
CA HIS A 79 -14.42 -15.15 -18.83
C HIS A 79 -14.71 -14.96 -20.33
N GLU A 80 -15.87 -14.38 -20.67
CA GLU A 80 -16.22 -14.04 -22.06
C GLU A 80 -15.42 -12.85 -22.60
N VAL A 81 -14.90 -12.00 -21.71
CA VAL A 81 -14.10 -10.83 -22.11
C VAL A 81 -12.69 -11.30 -22.47
N THR A 82 -12.34 -11.12 -23.74
CA THR A 82 -11.00 -11.44 -24.24
C THR A 82 -9.97 -10.39 -23.77
N VAL A 83 -8.79 -10.86 -23.37
CA VAL A 83 -7.68 -9.99 -23.01
C VAL A 83 -7.18 -9.26 -24.26
N ARG A 84 -7.14 -7.93 -24.22
CA ARG A 84 -6.60 -7.09 -25.29
C ARG A 84 -5.33 -6.38 -24.82
N SER A 85 -4.23 -6.60 -25.55
CA SER A 85 -3.00 -5.84 -25.37
C SER A 85 -3.14 -4.46 -26.00
N GLY A 86 -2.52 -3.45 -25.39
CA GLY A 86 -2.52 -2.10 -25.97
C GLY A 86 -1.77 -2.04 -27.30
N GLU A 87 -2.33 -1.31 -28.26
CA GLU A 87 -1.75 -1.16 -29.60
C GLU A 87 -0.82 0.05 -29.63
N TYR A 88 0.49 -0.21 -29.54
CA TYR A 88 1.52 0.84 -29.56
C TYR A 88 2.56 0.63 -30.67
N LYS A 89 2.13 0.07 -31.81
CA LYS A 89 3.03 -0.23 -32.94
C LYS A 89 3.69 1.05 -33.46
N GLY A 90 5.00 0.99 -33.71
CA GLY A 90 5.78 2.14 -34.18
C GLY A 90 6.19 3.14 -33.10
N LEU A 91 5.69 3.00 -31.86
CA LEU A 91 6.06 3.87 -30.75
C LEU A 91 7.19 3.25 -29.94
N ARG A 92 8.41 3.80 -30.08
CA ARG A 92 9.60 3.34 -29.33
C ARG A 92 9.39 3.32 -27.80
N LYS A 93 8.58 4.24 -27.26
CA LYS A 93 8.25 4.32 -25.83
C LYS A 93 6.89 3.70 -25.47
N GLY A 94 6.20 3.10 -26.45
CA GLY A 94 4.89 2.48 -26.28
C GLY A 94 3.89 3.36 -25.50
N PRO A 95 3.29 2.85 -24.40
CA PRO A 95 2.32 3.58 -23.57
C PRO A 95 2.89 4.81 -22.86
N GLN A 96 4.22 4.91 -22.72
CA GLN A 96 4.90 6.03 -22.07
C GLN A 96 5.33 7.11 -23.08
N SER A 97 4.83 7.04 -24.32
CA SER A 97 5.15 8.04 -25.34
C SER A 97 4.51 9.40 -25.01
N PRO A 98 5.28 10.48 -24.83
CA PRO A 98 4.74 11.80 -24.52
C PRO A 98 3.98 12.40 -25.72
N LEU A 99 4.40 12.07 -26.96
CA LEU A 99 3.71 12.51 -28.17
C LEU A 99 2.30 11.91 -28.25
N LEU A 100 2.17 10.61 -27.99
CA LEU A 100 0.87 9.93 -27.97
C LEU A 100 -0.06 10.53 -26.90
N TYR A 101 0.48 10.81 -25.72
CA TYR A 101 -0.27 11.46 -24.64
C TYR A 101 -0.78 12.84 -25.08
N LEU A 102 0.09 13.67 -25.68
CA LEU A 102 -0.29 15.01 -26.14
C LEU A 102 -1.33 14.96 -27.25
N GLU A 103 -1.20 14.03 -28.20
CA GLU A 103 -2.17 13.82 -29.26
C GLU A 103 -3.54 13.40 -28.71
N GLN A 104 -3.57 12.46 -27.76
CA GLN A 104 -4.81 12.07 -27.08
C GLN A 104 -5.42 13.24 -26.29
N TRP A 105 -4.61 14.00 -25.56
CA TRP A 105 -5.09 15.17 -24.82
C TRP A 105 -5.72 16.20 -25.77
N LYS A 106 -5.08 16.53 -26.90
CA LYS A 106 -5.66 17.42 -27.91
C LYS A 106 -6.99 16.91 -28.47
N LEU A 107 -7.07 15.60 -28.69
CA LEU A 107 -8.26 14.95 -29.26
C LEU A 107 -9.44 14.92 -28.28
N TYR A 108 -9.20 14.66 -27.00
CA TYR A 108 -10.25 14.46 -26.01
C TYR A 108 -10.55 15.70 -25.16
N ASN A 109 -9.57 16.58 -24.92
CA ASN A 109 -9.66 17.61 -23.89
C ASN A 109 -8.75 18.83 -24.16
N GLY A 110 -8.59 19.25 -25.42
CA GLY A 110 -7.64 20.30 -25.82
C GLY A 110 -7.99 21.73 -25.37
N VAL A 111 -8.94 21.90 -24.46
CA VAL A 111 -9.46 23.20 -24.01
C VAL A 111 -9.25 23.43 -22.50
N ASP A 112 -8.83 22.40 -21.75
CA ASP A 112 -8.55 22.46 -20.31
C ASP A 112 -7.21 23.17 -19.98
#